data_AF-A0A433PK85-F1
#
_entry.id   AF-A0A433PK85-F1
#
_cell.length_a   1.000
_cell.length_b   1.000
_cell.length_c   1.000
_cell.angle_alpha   90.00
_cell.angle_beta   90.00
_cell.angle_gamma   90.00
#
_symmetry.space_group_name_H-M   'P 1'
#
loop_
_entity.id
_entity.type
_entity.pdbx_description
1 polymer ?
#
loop_
_entity_poly.entity_id
_entity_poly.type
_entity_poly.pdbx_seq_one_letter_code
_entity_poly.pdbx_strand_id
1 'polypeptide(L)'
;MNEKKHHYVTASRYCHPLWLRTRSTTSMASIRHFSPKVLKSIAKPHPPRIFLPRVVVNEFTGKSRWHPPAISLRRQANMRKACLLEGVAPESIGMPPLPDKKPLRIKPPKLAKHERMAPERKAKIAKAIENMPETIKAWKEEKLREKTKSKSSLPF
;
A
#
# COMPACT_ATOMS: atom_id res chain seq x y z
N MET A 1 -2.13 57.19 -12.01
CA MET A 1 -1.00 56.66 -11.22
C MET A 1 -1.56 56.15 -9.90
N ASN A 2 -1.59 54.84 -9.68
CA ASN A 2 -2.03 54.26 -8.42
C ASN A 2 -1.17 53.02 -8.14
N GLU A 3 -0.19 53.19 -7.26
CA GLU A 3 0.71 52.15 -6.77
C GLU A 3 -0.04 51.19 -5.84
N LYS A 4 -0.14 49.92 -6.22
CA LYS A 4 -0.56 48.86 -5.30
C LYS A 4 0.68 48.15 -4.76
N LYS A 5 0.89 48.35 -3.46
CA LYS A 5 1.96 47.76 -2.65
C LYS A 5 1.84 46.23 -2.62
N HIS A 6 2.89 45.54 -3.03
CA HIS A 6 3.05 44.10 -2.86
C HIS A 6 3.46 43.78 -1.42
N HIS A 7 2.57 43.15 -0.66
CA HIS A 7 2.95 42.50 0.61
C HIS A 7 3.48 41.10 0.31
N TYR A 8 4.80 40.94 0.34
CA TYR A 8 5.45 39.64 0.40
C TYR A 8 5.33 39.09 1.83
N VAL A 9 4.53 38.03 1.99
CA VAL A 9 4.53 37.24 3.23
C VAL A 9 5.62 36.18 3.10
N THR A 10 6.78 36.47 3.68
CA THR A 10 7.86 35.51 3.91
C THR A 10 7.44 34.55 5.04
N ALA A 11 6.86 33.40 4.68
CA ALA A 11 6.62 32.33 5.64
C ALA A 11 7.95 31.61 5.93
N SER A 12 8.47 31.93 7.11
CA SER A 12 9.66 31.39 7.73
C SER A 12 9.67 29.86 7.78
N ARG A 13 10.87 29.34 7.49
CA ARG A 13 11.29 27.95 7.59
C ARG A 13 11.12 27.46 9.03
N TYR A 14 10.29 26.44 9.23
CA TYR A 14 10.45 25.52 10.35
C TYR A 14 10.92 24.18 9.80
N CYS A 15 12.22 24.08 9.55
CA CYS A 15 12.91 22.80 9.46
C CYS A 15 12.91 22.19 10.87
N HIS A 16 12.03 21.21 11.11
CA HIS A 16 12.21 20.34 12.26
C HIS A 16 13.49 19.51 12.06
N PRO A 17 14.45 19.55 12.99
CA PRO A 17 15.62 18.70 12.90
C PRO A 17 15.20 17.23 12.99
N LEU A 18 15.66 16.46 12.00
CA LEU A 18 15.71 15.00 12.02
C LEU A 18 16.29 14.56 13.36
N TRP A 19 15.46 14.00 14.23
CA TRP A 19 15.95 13.13 15.28
C TRP A 19 16.44 11.84 14.62
N LEU A 20 17.72 11.83 14.24
CA LEU A 20 18.50 10.61 14.05
C LEU A 20 18.61 9.90 15.40
N ARG A 21 17.52 9.25 15.80
CA ARG A 21 17.50 8.38 16.98
C ARG A 21 18.07 7.04 16.55
N THR A 22 19.39 6.93 16.52
CA THR A 22 20.09 5.64 16.53
C THR A 22 19.77 4.96 17.86
N ARG A 23 18.62 4.28 17.94
CA ARG A 23 18.36 3.34 19.01
C ARG A 23 19.20 2.09 18.76
N SER A 24 20.48 2.15 19.11
CA SER A 24 21.24 0.93 19.44
C SER A 24 20.82 0.49 20.84
N THR A 25 19.59 0.01 20.97
CA THR A 25 19.19 -0.74 22.16
C THR A 25 19.58 -2.19 21.91
N THR A 26 20.85 -2.52 22.13
CA THR A 26 21.24 -3.89 22.51
C THR A 26 20.66 -4.15 23.90
N SER A 27 19.34 -4.32 23.96
CA SER A 27 18.70 -5.03 25.06
C SER A 27 19.33 -6.41 25.04
N MET A 28 20.03 -6.77 26.13
CA MET A 28 20.42 -8.15 26.39
C MET A 28 19.12 -8.94 26.43
N ALA A 29 18.71 -9.49 25.29
CA ALA A 29 17.50 -10.27 25.17
C ALA A 29 17.66 -11.44 26.15
N SER A 30 16.85 -11.46 27.21
CA SER A 30 16.87 -12.58 28.16
C SER A 30 16.77 -13.87 27.35
N ILE A 31 17.68 -14.80 27.60
CA ILE A 31 17.67 -16.11 26.94
C ILE A 31 16.29 -16.71 27.16
N ARG A 32 15.55 -16.91 26.06
CA ARG A 32 14.19 -17.46 26.17
C ARG A 32 14.29 -18.90 26.61
N HIS A 33 13.82 -19.22 27.81
CA HIS A 33 13.67 -20.59 28.24
C HIS A 33 12.44 -21.23 27.57
N PHE A 34 12.66 -22.34 26.89
CA PHE A 34 11.59 -23.14 26.32
C PHE A 34 11.08 -24.16 27.32
N SER A 35 9.78 -24.46 27.26
CA SER A 35 9.21 -25.49 28.13
C SER A 35 9.78 -26.87 27.76
N PRO A 36 9.87 -27.80 28.72
CA PRO A 36 10.39 -29.14 28.48
C PRO A 36 9.57 -29.91 27.42
N LYS A 37 8.28 -29.56 27.26
CA LYS A 37 7.42 -30.13 26.20
C LYS A 37 7.91 -29.76 24.80
N VAL A 38 8.40 -28.53 24.61
CA VAL A 38 8.96 -28.08 23.32
C VAL A 38 10.31 -28.75 23.07
N LEU A 39 11.18 -28.82 24.08
CA LEU A 39 12.46 -29.51 23.96
C LEU A 39 12.29 -31.00 23.61
N LYS A 40 11.36 -31.70 24.28
CA LYS A 40 11.00 -33.09 23.94
C LYS A 40 10.48 -33.26 22.51
N SER A 41 9.83 -32.23 21.95
CA SER A 41 9.34 -32.27 20.57
C SER A 41 10.43 -32.08 19.52
N ILE A 42 11.56 -31.47 19.89
CA ILE A 42 12.72 -31.21 19.02
C ILE A 42 13.70 -32.37 19.07
N ALA A 43 13.80 -33.04 20.24
CA ALA A 43 14.63 -34.23 20.41
C ALA A 43 14.19 -35.44 19.55
N LYS A 44 12.95 -35.43 19.02
CA LYS A 44 12.40 -36.51 18.20
C LYS A 44 12.22 -36.04 16.76
N PRO A 45 12.73 -36.77 15.75
CA PRO A 45 12.45 -36.47 14.35
C PRO A 45 10.96 -36.70 14.05
N HIS A 46 10.35 -35.81 13.29
CA HIS A 46 8.96 -35.95 12.82
C HIS A 46 8.93 -36.19 11.31
N PRO A 47 7.99 -37.00 10.81
CA PRO A 47 7.81 -37.13 9.36
C PRO A 47 7.37 -35.78 8.75
N PRO A 48 7.93 -35.40 7.59
CA PRO A 48 7.71 -34.07 7.00
C PRO A 48 6.24 -33.78 6.68
N ARG A 49 5.44 -34.83 6.43
CA ARG A 49 3.99 -34.74 6.16
C ARG A 49 3.19 -34.10 7.30
N ILE A 50 3.66 -34.17 8.55
CA ILE A 50 2.96 -33.60 9.71
C ILE A 50 2.93 -32.07 9.68
N PHE A 51 3.93 -31.45 9.04
CA PHE A 51 4.07 -30.00 8.97
C PHE A 51 3.29 -29.37 7.82
N LEU A 52 2.81 -30.17 6.87
CA LEU A 52 2.12 -29.73 5.67
C LEU A 52 0.60 -29.99 5.77
N PRO A 53 -0.24 -29.14 5.14
CA PRO A 53 -1.65 -29.44 4.99
C PRO A 53 -1.84 -30.66 4.06
N ARG A 54 -2.90 -31.44 4.30
CA ARG A 54 -3.21 -32.63 3.49
C ARG A 54 -4.64 -32.56 2.94
N VAL A 55 -4.84 -33.00 1.71
CA VAL A 55 -6.18 -33.22 1.16
C VAL A 55 -6.69 -34.57 1.63
N VAL A 56 -7.90 -34.61 2.19
CA VAL A 56 -8.61 -35.86 2.50
C VAL A 56 -9.84 -35.91 1.61
N VAL A 57 -9.94 -36.98 0.82
CA VAL A 57 -11.10 -37.26 -0.04
C VAL A 57 -12.02 -38.20 0.73
N ASN A 58 -13.29 -37.83 0.86
CA ASN A 58 -14.30 -38.72 1.40
C ASN A 58 -14.80 -39.64 0.28
N GLU A 59 -14.44 -40.91 0.32
CA GLU A 59 -14.82 -41.92 -0.70
C GLU A 59 -16.34 -42.00 -0.89
N PHE A 60 -17.10 -41.94 0.20
CA PHE A 60 -18.57 -42.03 0.16
C PHE A 60 -19.28 -40.83 -0.48
N THR A 61 -18.71 -39.63 -0.37
CA THR A 61 -19.37 -38.39 -0.85
C THR A 61 -18.68 -37.82 -2.09
N GLY A 62 -17.52 -38.36 -2.47
CA GLY A 62 -16.66 -37.81 -3.53
C GLY A 62 -16.08 -36.42 -3.24
N LYS A 63 -16.35 -35.84 -2.06
CA LYS A 63 -15.92 -34.47 -1.70
C LYS A 63 -14.52 -34.49 -1.09
N SER A 64 -13.68 -33.56 -1.51
CA SER A 64 -12.35 -33.34 -0.94
C SER A 64 -12.35 -32.16 0.04
N ARG A 65 -11.58 -32.28 1.13
CA ARG A 65 -11.37 -31.22 2.12
C ARG A 65 -9.91 -31.11 2.50
N TRP A 66 -9.45 -29.89 2.70
CA TRP A 66 -8.11 -29.63 3.24
C TRP A 66 -8.12 -29.77 4.76
N HIS A 67 -7.26 -30.65 5.27
CA HIS A 67 -6.94 -30.74 6.68
C HIS A 67 -5.73 -29.88 7.01
N PRO A 68 -5.76 -29.14 8.13
CA PRO A 68 -4.60 -28.39 8.59
C PRO A 68 -3.44 -29.35 8.95
N PRO A 69 -2.20 -28.85 9.01
CA PRO A 69 -1.09 -29.64 9.51
C PRO A 69 -1.34 -30.08 10.96
N ALA A 70 -0.87 -31.27 11.32
CA ALA A 70 -1.05 -31.83 12.66
C ALA A 70 -0.34 -30.97 13.74
N ILE A 71 0.75 -30.29 13.37
CA ILE A 71 1.38 -29.27 14.21
C ILE A 71 1.02 -27.89 13.66
N SER A 72 0.35 -27.06 14.46
CA SER A 72 -0.06 -25.71 14.06
C SER A 72 1.14 -24.81 13.76
N LEU A 73 0.96 -23.82 12.87
CA LEU A 73 2.02 -22.90 12.46
C LEU A 73 2.69 -22.18 13.65
N ARG A 74 1.92 -21.85 14.69
CA ARG A 74 2.46 -21.28 15.94
C ARG A 74 3.41 -22.25 16.64
N ARG A 75 3.02 -23.53 16.75
CA ARG A 75 3.88 -24.57 17.34
C ARG A 75 5.11 -24.81 16.48
N GLN A 76 4.98 -24.85 15.16
CA GLN A 76 6.10 -24.94 14.23
C GLN A 76 7.08 -23.77 14.43
N ALA A 77 6.59 -22.53 14.54
CA ALA A 77 7.44 -21.36 14.80
C ALA A 77 8.17 -21.44 16.15
N ASN A 78 7.50 -21.94 17.20
CA ASN A 78 8.13 -22.16 18.50
C ASN A 78 9.20 -23.25 18.44
N MET A 79 8.94 -24.35 17.74
CA MET A 79 9.92 -25.41 17.51
C MET A 79 11.13 -24.85 16.77
N ARG A 80 10.96 -24.13 15.66
CA ARG A 80 12.08 -23.49 14.93
C ARG A 80 12.91 -22.59 15.82
N LYS A 81 12.28 -21.75 16.64
CA LYS A 81 13.01 -20.86 17.56
C LYS A 81 13.81 -21.65 18.60
N ALA A 82 13.26 -22.75 19.10
CA ALA A 82 13.96 -23.61 20.04
C ALA A 82 15.09 -24.40 19.37
N CYS A 83 14.91 -24.90 18.13
CA CYS A 83 16.00 -25.50 17.35
C CYS A 83 17.17 -24.52 17.17
N LEU A 84 16.86 -23.25 16.86
CA LEU A 84 17.86 -22.19 16.73
C LEU A 84 18.61 -21.90 18.04
N LEU A 85 17.96 -22.01 19.21
CA LEU A 85 18.63 -21.82 20.50
C LEU A 85 19.47 -23.03 20.90
N GLU A 86 19.02 -24.25 20.60
CA GLU A 86 19.74 -25.49 20.90
C GLU A 86 20.83 -25.82 19.86
N GLY A 87 21.01 -24.98 18.83
CA GLY A 87 21.98 -25.21 17.77
C GLY A 87 21.63 -26.38 16.84
N VAL A 88 20.38 -26.84 16.84
CA VAL A 88 19.90 -27.94 15.99
C VAL A 88 19.32 -27.37 14.70
N ALA A 89 19.72 -27.92 13.55
CA ALA A 89 19.13 -27.54 12.28
C ALA A 89 17.63 -27.93 12.24
N PRO A 90 16.70 -27.03 11.89
CA PRO A 90 15.27 -27.38 11.86
C PRO A 90 14.93 -28.49 10.85
N GLU A 91 15.75 -28.61 9.80
CA GLU A 91 15.62 -29.63 8.76
C GLU A 91 15.89 -31.05 9.29
N SER A 92 16.77 -31.21 10.29
CA SER A 92 17.07 -32.53 10.88
C SER A 92 15.87 -33.13 11.61
N ILE A 93 14.94 -32.28 12.07
CA ILE A 93 13.70 -32.68 12.74
C ILE A 93 12.57 -32.95 11.74
N GLY A 94 12.82 -32.73 10.45
CA GLY A 94 11.86 -32.89 9.36
C GLY A 94 11.00 -31.66 9.09
N MET A 95 11.35 -30.48 9.67
CA MET A 95 10.65 -29.24 9.35
C MET A 95 11.01 -28.75 7.94
N PRO A 96 10.04 -28.19 7.18
CA PRO A 96 10.36 -27.63 5.88
C PRO A 96 11.27 -26.39 6.02
N PRO A 97 12.15 -26.13 5.04
CA PRO A 97 12.99 -24.94 5.02
C PRO A 97 12.14 -23.67 5.00
N LEU A 98 12.72 -22.55 5.46
CA LEU A 98 12.06 -21.26 5.36
C LEU A 98 12.08 -20.78 3.90
N PRO A 99 10.94 -20.34 3.35
CA PRO A 99 10.94 -19.75 2.01
C PRO A 99 11.71 -18.42 2.03
N ASP A 100 12.38 -18.13 0.91
CA ASP A 100 13.08 -16.87 0.73
C ASP A 100 12.14 -15.67 0.87
N LYS A 101 12.61 -14.64 1.59
CA LYS A 101 11.84 -13.42 1.82
C LYS A 101 11.74 -12.64 0.51
N LYS A 102 10.55 -12.63 -0.09
CA LYS A 102 10.26 -11.78 -1.25
C LYS A 102 10.37 -10.30 -0.87
N PRO A 103 10.89 -9.44 -1.76
CA PRO A 103 10.95 -7.99 -1.50
C PRO A 103 9.55 -7.42 -1.32
N LEU A 104 9.40 -6.50 -0.36
CA LEU A 104 8.09 -5.97 0.06
C LEU A 104 7.37 -5.18 -1.04
N ARG A 105 8.12 -4.48 -1.89
CA ARG A 105 7.57 -3.65 -2.97
C ARG A 105 8.35 -3.88 -4.25
N ILE A 106 7.69 -4.52 -5.22
CA ILE A 106 8.16 -4.63 -6.61
C ILE A 106 7.38 -3.65 -7.50
N LYS A 107 6.11 -3.38 -7.15
CA LYS A 107 5.20 -2.59 -7.97
C LYS A 107 5.40 -1.09 -7.73
N PRO A 108 5.35 -0.26 -8.79
CA PRO A 108 5.36 1.19 -8.65
C PRO A 108 4.15 1.67 -7.83
N PRO A 109 4.27 2.80 -7.11
CA PRO A 109 3.17 3.34 -6.33
C PRO A 109 2.03 3.78 -7.25
N LYS A 110 0.79 3.58 -6.78
CA LYS A 110 -0.39 4.15 -7.44
C LYS A 110 -0.32 5.66 -7.30
N LEU A 111 -0.21 6.36 -8.43
CA LEU A 111 -0.22 7.82 -8.48
C LEU A 111 -1.50 8.42 -7.85
N ALA A 112 -1.39 9.63 -7.32
CA ALA A 112 -2.51 10.36 -6.74
C ALA A 112 -3.60 10.65 -7.80
N LYS A 113 -4.84 10.91 -7.38
CA LYS A 113 -5.94 11.20 -8.33
C LYS A 113 -5.62 12.37 -9.25
N HIS A 114 -5.01 13.44 -8.74
CA HIS A 114 -4.70 14.63 -9.53
C HIS A 114 -3.59 14.39 -10.56
N GLU A 115 -2.62 13.51 -10.27
CA GLU A 115 -1.57 13.09 -11.20
C GLU A 115 -2.17 12.20 -12.31
N ARG A 116 -3.03 11.25 -11.93
CA ARG A 116 -3.74 10.39 -12.89
C ARG A 116 -4.64 11.17 -13.84
N MET A 117 -5.34 12.19 -13.33
CA MET A 117 -6.27 13.02 -14.12
C MET A 117 -5.59 14.22 -14.79
N ALA A 118 -4.31 14.48 -14.52
CA ALA A 118 -3.56 15.56 -15.14
C ALA A 118 -3.62 15.55 -16.69
N PRO A 119 -3.39 14.41 -17.39
CA PRO A 119 -3.43 14.38 -18.85
C PRO A 119 -4.80 14.76 -19.40
N GLU A 120 -5.88 14.22 -18.82
CA GLU A 120 -7.25 14.52 -19.25
C GLU A 120 -7.60 16.00 -19.03
N ARG A 121 -7.19 16.57 -17.89
CA ARG A 121 -7.40 18.00 -17.62
C ARG A 121 -6.66 18.88 -18.63
N LYS A 122 -5.40 18.55 -18.95
CA LYS A 122 -4.62 19.26 -19.97
C LYS A 122 -5.30 19.19 -21.34
N ALA A 123 -5.79 18.02 -21.74
CA ALA A 123 -6.50 17.84 -23.00
C ALA A 123 -7.81 18.64 -23.07
N LYS A 124 -8.59 18.69 -21.98
CA LYS A 124 -9.81 19.52 -21.92
C LYS A 124 -9.50 21.00 -22.03
N ILE A 125 -8.44 21.47 -21.37
CA ILE A 125 -8.01 22.87 -21.43
C ILE A 125 -7.57 23.22 -22.85
N ALA A 126 -6.77 22.37 -23.51
CA ALA A 126 -6.35 22.58 -24.89
C ALA A 126 -7.55 22.75 -25.84
N LYS A 127 -8.53 21.84 -25.78
CA LYS A 127 -9.77 21.93 -26.58
C LYS A 127 -10.58 23.20 -26.30
N ALA A 128 -10.64 23.63 -25.02
CA ALA A 128 -11.35 24.86 -24.66
C ALA A 128 -10.64 26.11 -25.20
N ILE A 129 -9.30 26.09 -25.28
CA ILE A 129 -8.53 27.18 -25.88
C ILE A 129 -8.75 27.23 -27.39
N GLU A 130 -8.79 26.08 -28.06
CA GLU A 130 -9.09 25.98 -29.50
C GLU A 130 -10.48 26.52 -29.84
N ASN A 131 -11.50 26.22 -29.01
CA ASN A 131 -12.88 26.66 -29.21
C ASN A 131 -13.16 28.10 -28.69
N MET A 132 -12.16 28.76 -28.10
CA MET A 132 -12.28 30.12 -27.57
C MET A 132 -12.73 31.16 -28.63
N PRO A 133 -12.26 31.16 -29.89
CA PRO A 133 -12.66 32.15 -30.87
C PRO A 133 -14.16 32.06 -31.21
N GLU A 134 -14.67 30.85 -31.33
CA GLU A 134 -16.07 30.59 -31.66
C GLU A 134 -16.99 31.01 -30.51
N THR A 135 -16.63 30.64 -29.27
CA THR A 135 -17.38 31.07 -28.08
C THR A 135 -17.39 32.59 -27.93
N ILE A 136 -16.27 33.28 -28.25
CA ILE A 136 -16.23 34.75 -28.26
C ILE A 136 -17.17 35.34 -29.33
N LYS A 137 -17.20 34.76 -30.55
CA LYS A 137 -18.11 35.22 -31.62
C LYS A 137 -19.57 35.05 -31.21
N ALA A 138 -19.94 33.87 -30.72
CA ALA A 138 -21.29 33.58 -30.24
C ALA A 138 -21.72 34.56 -29.13
N TRP A 139 -20.83 34.83 -28.16
CA TRP A 139 -21.11 35.79 -27.08
C TRP A 139 -21.32 37.22 -27.62
N LYS A 140 -20.51 37.66 -28.59
CA LYS A 140 -20.67 38.98 -29.21
C LYS A 140 -22.00 39.10 -29.96
N GLU A 141 -22.39 38.09 -30.72
CA GLU A 141 -23.65 38.05 -31.46
C GLU A 141 -24.86 38.07 -30.52
N GLU A 142 -24.81 37.30 -29.44
CA GLU A 142 -25.86 37.28 -28.42
C GLU A 142 -26.02 38.65 -27.74
N LYS A 143 -24.91 39.29 -27.37
CA LYS A 143 -24.93 40.66 -26.81
C LYS A 143 -25.52 41.68 -27.79
N LEU A 144 -25.26 41.51 -29.08
CA LEU A 144 -25.80 42.40 -30.11
C LEU A 144 -27.32 42.19 -30.27
N ARG A 145 -27.78 40.93 -30.24
CA ARG A 145 -29.21 40.58 -30.23
C ARG A 145 -29.95 41.07 -28.98
N GLU A 146 -29.32 41.04 -27.81
CA GLU A 146 -29.90 41.60 -26.58
C GLU A 146 -30.09 43.12 -26.71
N LYS A 147 -29.08 43.83 -27.24
CA LYS A 147 -29.14 45.29 -27.45
C LYS A 147 -30.20 45.72 -28.46
N THR A 148 -30.44 44.94 -29.52
CA THR A 148 -31.49 45.25 -30.50
C THR A 148 -32.87 45.05 -29.91
N LYS A 149 -33.08 44.00 -29.09
CA LYS A 149 -34.33 43.79 -28.34
C LYS A 149 -34.62 44.89 -27.32
N SER A 150 -33.57 45.47 -26.71
CA SER A 150 -33.73 46.49 -25.66
C SER A 150 -33.91 47.91 -26.19
N LYS A 151 -33.71 48.18 -27.49
CA LYS A 151 -34.06 49.47 -28.10
C LYS A 151 -35.57 49.52 -28.27
N SER A 152 -36.25 50.25 -27.39
CA SER A 152 -37.69 50.52 -27.51
C SER A 152 -37.97 51.24 -28.83
N SER A 153 -38.88 50.70 -29.66
CA SER A 153 -39.26 51.28 -30.96
C SER A 153 -40.24 52.45 -30.85
N LEU A 154 -40.40 53.03 -29.67
CA LEU A 154 -41.24 54.21 -29.50
C LEU A 154 -40.48 55.40 -30.08
N PRO A 155 -40.99 56.02 -31.17
CA PRO A 155 -40.44 57.29 -31.61
C PRO A 155 -40.74 58.32 -30.51
N PHE A 156 -39.79 59.21 -30.25
CA PHE A 156 -40.07 60.44 -29.52
C PHE A 156 -41.29 61.15 -30.11
#